data_AF-A0A3A4QRY0-F1
#
_entry.id   AF-A0A3A4QRY0-F1
#
_cell.length_a   1.000
_cell.length_b   1.000
_cell.length_c   1.000
_cell.angle_alpha   90.00
_cell.angle_beta   90.00
_cell.angle_gamma   90.00
#
_symmetry.space_group_name_H-M   'P 1'
#
loop_
_entity.id
_entity.type
_entity.pdbx_description
1 polymer ?
#
loop_
_entity_poly.entity_id
_entity_poly.type
_entity_poly.pdbx_seq_one_letter_code
_entity_poly.pdbx_strand_id
1 'polypeptide(L)'
;MMLMNKPIPETVFESVAGIEARQRAVMPELAVADRIHTFEEVDLVLSEADALQESRRCLSCCRLCYNPDIIKIMEIPVSTH
;
A
#
# COMPACT_ATOMS: atom_id res chain seq x y z
N MET A 1 11.97 13.32 -4.30
CA MET A 1 12.02 14.57 -5.09
C MET A 1 13.33 14.57 -5.85
N MET A 2 13.35 14.84 -7.16
CA MET A 2 14.58 14.84 -7.95
C MET A 2 14.97 16.27 -8.35
N LEU A 3 16.25 16.59 -8.25
CA LEU A 3 16.85 17.81 -8.80
C LEU A 3 17.90 17.38 -9.83
N MET A 4 17.73 17.80 -11.10
CA MET A 4 18.66 17.46 -12.19
C MET A 4 18.96 15.95 -12.30
N ASN A 5 17.92 15.11 -12.32
CA ASN A 5 18.01 13.64 -12.36
C ASN A 5 18.79 12.99 -11.20
N LYS A 6 19.04 13.71 -10.10
CA LYS A 6 19.60 13.15 -8.87
C LYS A 6 18.57 13.24 -7.74
N PRO A 7 18.44 12.19 -6.91
CA PRO A 7 17.67 12.30 -5.69
C PRO A 7 18.32 13.34 -4.78
N ILE A 8 17.50 14.23 -4.20
CA ILE A 8 17.96 15.21 -3.22
C ILE A 8 18.29 14.42 -1.94
N PRO A 9 19.56 14.42 -1.46
CA PRO A 9 20.02 13.51 -0.41
C PRO A 9 19.24 13.68 0.90
N GLU A 10 18.81 14.90 1.23
CA GLU A 10 18.03 15.20 2.43
C GLU A 10 16.60 14.65 2.39
N THR A 11 16.14 14.16 1.23
CA THR A 11 14.78 13.62 1.03
C THR A 11 14.75 12.10 0.90
N VAL A 12 15.91 11.44 0.89
CA VAL A 12 16.03 9.98 0.84
C VAL A 12 16.45 9.49 2.23
N PHE A 13 15.52 8.87 2.93
CA PHE A 13 15.77 8.30 4.24
C PHE A 13 16.03 6.80 4.09
N GLU A 14 17.12 6.29 4.68
CA GLU A 14 17.39 4.85 4.72
C GLU A 14 16.46 4.12 5.70
N SER A 15 16.08 4.79 6.78
CA SER A 15 15.13 4.30 7.78
C SER A 15 14.42 5.45 8.47
N VAL A 16 13.30 5.16 9.12
CA VAL A 16 12.54 6.12 9.93
C VAL A 16 12.38 5.53 11.33
N ALA A 17 12.68 6.31 12.36
CA ALA A 17 12.62 5.85 13.74
C ALA A 17 11.21 5.33 14.10
N GLY A 18 11.14 4.14 14.69
CA GLY A 18 9.89 3.50 15.07
C GLY A 18 9.12 2.82 13.93
N ILE A 19 9.67 2.81 12.70
CA ILE A 19 9.07 2.11 11.56
C ILE A 19 9.94 0.93 11.17
N GLU A 20 9.34 -0.25 11.19
CA GLU A 20 9.97 -1.49 10.73
C GLU A 20 9.60 -1.76 9.27
N ALA A 21 10.59 -2.14 8.47
CA ALA A 21 10.36 -2.54 7.09
C ALA A 21 9.53 -3.84 7.06
N ARG A 22 8.38 -3.79 6.40
CA ARG A 22 7.50 -4.95 6.19
C ARG A 22 7.42 -5.27 4.72
N GLN A 23 7.52 -6.56 4.40
CA GLN A 23 7.36 -7.06 3.04
C GLN A 23 5.96 -6.72 2.51
N ARG A 24 5.88 -6.37 1.23
CA ARG A 24 4.60 -6.16 0.53
C ARG A 24 3.85 -7.49 0.44
N ALA A 25 2.53 -7.47 0.65
CA ALA A 25 1.69 -8.64 0.39
C ALA A 25 1.88 -9.12 -1.06
N VAL A 26 2.08 -10.43 -1.23
CA VAL A 26 2.25 -11.05 -2.55
C VAL A 26 0.86 -11.20 -3.17
N MET A 27 0.68 -10.65 -4.37
CA MET A 27 -0.55 -10.88 -5.12
C MET A 27 -0.56 -12.31 -5.65
N PRO A 28 -1.58 -13.13 -5.37
CA PRO A 28 -1.71 -14.43 -6.01
C PRO A 28 -1.95 -14.22 -7.51
N GLU A 29 -1.31 -15.03 -8.34
CA GLU A 29 -1.47 -14.98 -9.79
C GLU A 29 -1.99 -16.32 -10.31
N LEU A 30 -2.73 -16.29 -11.42
CA LEU A 30 -3.10 -17.49 -12.15
C LEU A 30 -1.83 -18.18 -12.67
N ALA A 31 -1.79 -19.51 -12.59
CA ALA A 31 -0.64 -20.28 -13.04
C ALA A 31 -0.35 -20.03 -14.52
N VAL A 32 0.94 -19.99 -14.86
CA VAL A 32 1.39 -19.68 -16.22
C VAL A 32 0.78 -20.65 -17.25
N ALA A 33 0.67 -21.93 -16.90
CA ALA A 33 0.10 -22.95 -17.77
C ALA A 33 -1.36 -22.67 -18.15
N ASP A 34 -2.12 -22.02 -17.26
CA ASP A 34 -3.54 -21.75 -17.47
C ASP A 34 -3.75 -20.39 -18.15
N ARG A 35 -3.02 -19.34 -17.73
CA ARG A 35 -3.22 -17.97 -18.21
C ARG A 35 -2.81 -17.72 -19.66
N ILE A 36 -2.01 -18.60 -20.26
CA ILE A 36 -1.62 -18.47 -21.68
C ILE A 36 -2.71 -18.93 -22.66
N HIS A 37 -3.77 -19.57 -22.14
CA HIS A 37 -4.86 -20.14 -22.94
C HIS A 37 -6.19 -19.42 -22.75
N THR A 38 -6.26 -18.45 -21.83
CA THR A 38 -7.48 -17.73 -21.48
C THR A 38 -7.25 -16.21 -21.51
N PHE A 39 -8.35 -15.46 -21.52
CA PHE A 39 -8.34 -14.00 -21.33
C PHE A 39 -8.85 -13.61 -19.94
N GLU A 40 -8.78 -14.54 -18.98
CA GLU A 40 -9.17 -14.28 -17.60
C GLU A 40 -8.12 -13.42 -16.90
N GLU A 41 -8.54 -12.73 -15.84
CA GLU A 41 -7.65 -11.89 -15.05
C GLU A 41 -6.55 -12.74 -14.40
N VAL A 42 -5.29 -12.31 -14.60
CA VAL A 42 -4.12 -13.04 -14.10
C VAL A 42 -3.86 -12.72 -12.63
N ASP A 43 -3.98 -11.45 -12.26
CA ASP A 43 -3.79 -11.00 -10.89
C ASP A 43 -5.05 -11.30 -10.10
N LEU A 44 -4.97 -12.24 -9.17
CA LEU A 44 -6.08 -12.58 -8.30
C LEU A 44 -6.17 -11.59 -7.14
N VAL A 45 -7.20 -11.73 -6.31
CA VAL A 45 -7.44 -10.83 -5.17
C VAL A 45 -6.68 -11.32 -3.94
N LEU A 46 -6.15 -10.38 -3.15
CA LEU A 46 -5.62 -10.66 -1.81
C LEU A 46 -6.71 -11.26 -0.91
N SER A 47 -6.32 -12.16 -0.01
CA SER A 47 -7.20 -12.55 1.08
C SER A 47 -7.50 -11.34 1.98
N GLU A 48 -8.62 -11.36 2.70
CA GLU A 48 -8.96 -10.28 3.63
C GLU A 48 -7.86 -10.04 4.67
N ALA A 49 -7.27 -11.13 5.18
CA ALA A 49 -6.18 -11.07 6.14
C ALA A 49 -4.93 -10.37 5.56
N ASP A 50 -4.55 -10.72 4.33
CA ASP A 50 -3.39 -10.13 3.66
C ASP A 50 -3.64 -8.67 3.28
N ALA A 51 -4.85 -8.34 2.82
CA ALA A 51 -5.25 -6.97 2.52
C ALA A 51 -5.21 -6.09 3.78
N LEU A 52 -5.67 -6.61 4.93
CA LEU A 52 -5.60 -5.91 6.20
C LEU A 52 -4.14 -5.72 6.64
N GLN A 53 -3.28 -6.71 6.45
CA GLN A 53 -1.85 -6.60 6.74
C GLN A 53 -1.15 -5.56 5.84
N GLU A 54 -1.48 -5.55 4.55
CA GLU A 54 -0.92 -4.58 3.59
C GLU A 54 -1.38 -3.15 3.89
N SER A 55 -2.66 -2.95 4.23
CA SER A 55 -3.17 -1.62 4.59
C SER A 55 -2.48 -1.03 5.81
N ARG A 56 -2.07 -1.87 6.78
CA ARG A 56 -1.28 -1.47 7.96
C ARG A 56 0.15 -1.05 7.66
N ARG A 57 0.65 -1.21 6.42
CA ARG A 57 1.94 -0.66 5.98
C ARG A 57 1.84 0.82 5.61
N CYS A 58 0.63 1.35 5.41
CA CYS A 58 0.42 2.78 5.19
C CYS A 58 0.85 3.59 6.41
N LEU A 59 1.68 4.62 6.20
CA LEU A 59 2.14 5.53 7.25
C LEU A 59 1.17 6.70 7.51
N SER A 60 0.01 6.71 6.86
CA SER A 60 -1.00 7.79 6.93
C SER A 60 -0.41 9.19 6.71
N CYS A 61 0.60 9.29 5.84
CA CYS A 61 1.37 10.52 5.63
C CYS A 61 0.65 11.56 4.76
N CYS A 62 -0.42 11.17 4.04
CA CYS A 62 -1.24 11.99 3.14
C CYS A 62 -0.44 12.83 2.11
N ARG A 63 0.81 12.44 1.84
CA ARG A 63 1.74 13.25 1.03
C ARG A 63 1.81 12.79 -0.42
N LEU A 64 1.70 11.48 -0.64
CA LEU A 64 1.85 10.84 -1.95
C LEU A 64 0.61 10.05 -2.36
N CYS A 65 -0.11 9.50 -1.39
CA CYS A 65 -1.41 8.85 -1.58
C CYS A 65 -2.53 9.79 -1.16
N TYR A 66 -3.56 9.93 -2.00
CA TYR A 66 -4.78 10.67 -1.68
C TYR A 66 -5.72 9.78 -0.87
N ASN A 67 -6.10 10.22 0.32
CA ASN A 67 -7.15 9.57 1.12
C ASN A 67 -8.14 10.65 1.62
N PRO A 68 -9.24 10.91 0.89
CA PRO A 68 -10.21 11.94 1.26
C PRO A 68 -11.04 11.57 2.48
N ASP A 69 -11.11 10.29 2.83
CA ASP A 69 -11.99 9.79 3.89
C ASP A 69 -11.40 9.99 5.29
N ILE A 70 -10.10 10.27 5.43
CA ILE A 70 -9.50 10.70 6.71
C ILE A 70 -10.15 12.00 7.21
N ILE A 71 -10.58 12.89 6.31
CA ILE A 71 -11.26 14.14 6.68
C ILE A 71 -12.65 13.84 7.25
N LYS A 72 -13.34 12.80 6.76
CA LYS A 72 -14.72 12.46 7.19
C LYS A 72 -14.77 11.72 8.54
N ILE A 73 -13.73 10.98 8.90
CA ILE A 73 -13.69 10.21 10.17
C ILE A 73 -13.49 11.15 11.39
N MET A 74 -12.94 12.35 11.20
CA MET A 74 -12.83 13.36 12.26
C MET A 74 -14.16 14.04 12.63
N GLU A 75 -15.24 13.80 11.88
CA GLU A 75 -16.55 14.42 12.10
C GLU A 75 -17.61 13.45 12.66
N ILE A 76 -17.27 12.17 12.87
CA ILE A 76 -18.21 11.16 13.36
C ILE A 76 -17.76 10.69 14.75
N PRO A 77 -18.56 10.88 15.82
CA PRO A 77 -18.23 10.32 17.12
C PRO A 77 -18.22 8.79 16.98
N VAL A 78 -17.05 8.19 17.16
CA VAL A 78 -16.86 6.74 17.15
C VAL A 78 -17.64 6.15 18.32
N SER A 79 -18.90 5.78 18.09
CA SER A 79 -19.65 4.94 19.00
C SER A 79 -19.06 3.54 18.93
N THR A 80 -18.33 3.19 19.98
CA THR A 80 -17.93 1.82 20.31
C THR A 80 -19.16 0.90 20.26
N HIS A 81 -19.12 -0.12 19.40
CA HIS A 81 -19.88 -1.34 19.58
C HIS A 81 -18.90 -2.45 19.93
#